data_AF-A0ABD0QQM0-F1
#
_entry.id   AF-A0ABD0QQM0-F1
#
_cell.length_a   1.000
_cell.length_b   1.000
_cell.length_c   1.000
_cell.angle_alpha   90.00
_cell.angle_beta   90.00
_cell.angle_gamma   90.00
#
_symmetry.space_group_name_H-M   'P 1'
#
loop_
_entity.id
_entity.type
_entity.pdbx_description
1 polymer ?
#
loop_
_entity_poly.entity_id
_entity_poly.type
_entity_poly.pdbx_seq_one_letter_code
_entity_poly.pdbx_strand_id
1 'polypeptide(L)'
;MMIGAGNILKKHAADQARKVVSSGEPREQEDDPFITRIDFEPALYQCFENCGSLKLTVQRHGGDAGCTVKVDYRTEDGTANAGSDYEFAEGTLVFKPGENIKEITVGIIDDDIFEEDEYFYVRLNNPRIVGWADGHPITLETGTPAPSAALGEAHTATVTIYDDDHAGIFTFESESVRVSESIGIMQVKVLRTSGARGLVAVPYHTVDATARGGEDFEEVSGKLEFQNDET
;
A
#
# COMPACT_ATOMS: atom_id res chain seq x y z
N MET A 1 1.37 34.10 -30.70
CA MET A 1 2.44 33.08 -30.80
C MET A 1 2.41 32.30 -29.50
N MET A 2 2.43 30.97 -29.62
CA MET A 2 2.42 29.92 -28.58
C MET A 2 1.12 29.73 -27.76
N ILE A 3 0.61 28.51 -27.95
CA ILE A 3 -0.58 27.86 -27.42
C ILE A 3 -0.09 27.00 -26.24
N GLY A 4 -0.82 27.03 -25.12
CA GLY A 4 -0.48 26.25 -23.93
C GLY A 4 -0.57 24.74 -24.16
N ALA A 5 0.48 24.02 -23.78
CA ALA A 5 0.49 22.56 -23.71
C ALA A 5 -0.13 22.12 -22.38
N GLY A 6 -1.41 21.78 -22.42
CA GLY A 6 -2.11 21.15 -21.31
C GLY A 6 -1.69 19.70 -21.13
N ASN A 7 -1.21 19.37 -19.94
CA ASN A 7 -1.50 18.17 -19.16
C ASN A 7 -1.63 16.84 -19.94
N ILE A 8 -0.50 16.17 -20.18
CA ILE A 8 -0.45 14.84 -20.83
C ILE A 8 0.41 13.86 -20.01
N LEU A 9 0.20 13.74 -18.69
CA LEU A 9 0.83 12.66 -17.91
C LEU A 9 -0.10 11.88 -16.98
N LYS A 10 -1.37 12.30 -16.82
CA LYS A 10 -2.33 11.58 -15.94
C LYS A 10 -3.20 10.53 -16.66
N LYS A 11 -2.85 10.09 -17.88
CA LYS A 11 -3.66 9.15 -18.67
C LYS A 11 -3.03 7.81 -19.02
N HIS A 12 -1.78 7.53 -18.61
CA HIS A 12 -1.13 6.26 -18.97
C HIS A 12 -0.89 5.27 -17.83
N ALA A 13 -1.05 5.66 -16.55
CA ALA A 13 -1.00 4.72 -15.42
C ALA A 13 -2.38 4.13 -15.05
N ALA A 14 -3.44 4.94 -15.09
CA ALA A 14 -4.79 4.50 -14.69
C ALA A 14 -5.49 3.57 -15.70
N ASP A 15 -5.10 3.62 -16.98
CA ASP A 15 -5.70 2.78 -18.03
C ASP A 15 -5.08 1.36 -18.08
N GLN A 16 -3.83 1.19 -17.61
CA GLN A 16 -3.24 -0.15 -17.45
C GLN A 16 -3.76 -0.85 -16.20
N ALA A 17 -4.14 -0.11 -15.15
CA ALA A 17 -4.78 -0.68 -13.96
C ALA A 17 -6.24 -1.10 -14.20
N ARG A 18 -6.99 -0.41 -15.08
CA ARG A 18 -8.40 -0.73 -15.36
C ARG A 18 -8.62 -1.84 -16.39
N LYS A 19 -7.64 -2.11 -17.26
CA LYS A 19 -7.78 -3.13 -18.31
C LYS A 19 -7.57 -4.57 -17.82
N VAL A 20 -7.07 -4.76 -16.60
CA VAL A 20 -6.95 -6.08 -15.96
C VAL A 20 -8.24 -6.48 -15.21
N VAL A 21 -9.17 -5.55 -14.98
CA VAL A 21 -10.36 -5.77 -14.12
C VAL A 21 -11.63 -6.12 -14.91
N SER A 22 -11.55 -6.44 -16.21
CA SER A 22 -12.76 -6.68 -17.05
C SER A 22 -12.82 -8.03 -17.77
N SER A 23 -12.17 -9.08 -17.26
CA SER A 23 -12.40 -10.44 -17.75
C SER A 23 -12.20 -11.50 -16.68
N GLY A 24 -12.94 -11.34 -15.58
CA GLY A 24 -13.10 -12.39 -14.59
C GLY A 24 -14.55 -12.40 -14.13
N GLU A 25 -15.42 -13.06 -14.88
CA GLU A 25 -16.56 -13.71 -14.21
C GLU A 25 -15.94 -14.56 -13.09
N PRO A 26 -16.49 -14.58 -11.85
CA PRO A 26 -16.05 -15.56 -10.88
C PRO A 26 -16.40 -16.90 -11.49
N ARG A 27 -15.42 -17.52 -12.16
CA ARG A 27 -15.45 -18.95 -12.39
C ARG A 27 -15.53 -19.49 -10.98
N GLU A 28 -16.69 -20.03 -10.62
CA GLU A 28 -16.77 -21.07 -9.61
C GLU A 28 -15.77 -22.12 -10.11
N GLN A 29 -14.53 -22.01 -9.64
CA GLN A 29 -13.57 -23.07 -9.80
C GLN A 29 -14.23 -24.19 -9.03
N GLU A 30 -14.76 -25.19 -9.74
CA GLU A 30 -15.27 -26.39 -9.10
C GLU A 30 -14.12 -26.90 -8.26
N ASP A 31 -14.20 -26.64 -6.94
CA ASP A 31 -13.16 -26.97 -6.00
C ASP A 31 -13.04 -28.47 -6.05
N ASP A 32 -11.96 -28.95 -6.69
CA ASP A 32 -11.65 -30.36 -6.68
C ASP A 32 -11.56 -30.78 -5.21
N PRO A 33 -12.47 -31.65 -4.73
CA PRO A 33 -12.54 -31.98 -3.32
C PRO A 33 -11.29 -32.72 -2.82
N PHE A 34 -10.37 -33.08 -3.72
CA PHE A 34 -9.10 -33.72 -3.42
C PHE A 34 -7.89 -32.76 -3.47
N ILE A 35 -8.06 -31.49 -3.87
CA ILE A 35 -6.98 -30.51 -3.94
C ILE A 35 -7.19 -29.43 -2.87
N THR A 36 -6.27 -29.35 -1.92
CA THR A 36 -6.18 -28.21 -1.01
C THR A 36 -5.37 -27.09 -1.68
N ARG A 37 -5.97 -25.91 -1.82
CA ARG A 37 -5.31 -24.71 -2.37
C ARG A 37 -4.90 -23.78 -1.26
N ILE A 38 -3.73 -23.18 -1.42
CA ILE A 38 -3.18 -22.17 -0.52
C ILE A 38 -2.78 -20.94 -1.32
N ASP A 39 -3.28 -19.77 -0.91
CA ASP A 39 -3.05 -18.49 -1.58
C ASP A 39 -3.28 -17.33 -0.63
N PHE A 40 -2.87 -16.13 -1.05
CA PHE A 40 -3.10 -14.89 -0.36
C PHE A 40 -4.50 -14.35 -0.62
N GLU A 41 -5.14 -13.81 0.42
CA GLU A 41 -6.38 -13.05 0.27
C GLU A 41 -6.40 -11.87 1.26
N PRO A 42 -6.27 -10.61 0.79
CA PRO A 42 -6.05 -10.21 -0.61
C PRO A 42 -4.63 -10.55 -1.11
N ALA A 43 -4.39 -10.39 -2.42
CA ALA A 43 -3.06 -10.51 -3.05
C ALA A 43 -2.32 -9.16 -3.17
N LEU A 44 -2.99 -8.06 -2.85
CA LEU A 44 -2.44 -6.71 -2.92
C LEU A 44 -2.56 -6.08 -1.53
N TYR A 45 -1.43 -5.60 -1.02
CA TYR A 45 -1.34 -4.93 0.27
C TYR A 45 -0.69 -3.57 0.10
N GLN A 46 -1.03 -2.66 1.00
CA GLN A 46 -0.50 -1.30 1.02
C GLN A 46 -0.30 -0.90 2.48
N CYS A 47 0.82 -0.25 2.76
CA CYS A 47 1.11 0.32 4.06
C CYS A 47 1.90 1.61 3.91
N PHE A 48 1.84 2.44 4.95
CA PHE A 48 2.82 3.52 5.12
C PHE A 48 4.11 2.95 5.68
N GLU A 49 5.22 3.59 5.35
CA GLU A 49 6.56 3.25 5.83
C GLU A 49 6.59 3.18 7.36
N ASN A 50 6.01 4.18 8.04
CA ASN A 50 5.89 4.26 9.49
C ASN A 50 4.96 3.23 10.18
N CYS A 51 4.40 2.25 9.46
CA CYS A 51 3.48 1.27 10.04
C CYS A 51 4.20 0.24 10.95
N GLY A 52 5.52 0.14 10.84
CA GLY A 52 6.41 -0.76 11.58
C GLY A 52 6.30 -2.24 11.16
N SER A 53 5.10 -2.78 10.95
CA SER A 53 4.93 -4.12 10.39
C SER A 53 3.60 -4.32 9.69
N LEU A 54 3.62 -5.12 8.64
CA LEU A 54 2.46 -5.50 7.85
C LEU A 54 2.11 -6.98 8.05
N LYS A 55 0.81 -7.29 8.15
CA LYS A 55 0.30 -8.65 8.22
C LYS A 55 -0.35 -9.07 6.90
N LEU A 56 0.16 -10.14 6.30
CA LEU A 56 -0.38 -10.75 5.10
C LEU A 56 -1.18 -12.00 5.45
N THR A 57 -2.41 -12.08 4.96
CA THR A 57 -3.32 -13.19 5.22
C THR A 57 -3.18 -14.25 4.13
N VAL A 58 -2.97 -15.51 4.55
CA VAL A 58 -2.90 -16.68 3.70
C VAL A 58 -4.06 -17.60 4.05
N GLN A 59 -4.81 -18.00 3.04
CA GLN A 59 -5.98 -18.86 3.19
C GLN A 59 -5.75 -20.24 2.63
N ARG A 60 -6.48 -21.19 3.22
CA ARG A 60 -6.61 -22.58 2.78
C ARG A 60 -8.06 -22.80 2.40
N HIS A 61 -8.28 -23.33 1.20
CA HIS A 61 -9.61 -23.76 0.74
C HIS A 61 -9.52 -25.02 -0.12
N GLY A 62 -10.67 -25.64 -0.39
CA GLY A 62 -10.76 -26.94 -1.05
C GLY A 62 -10.14 -28.08 -0.24
N GLY A 63 -10.21 -29.30 -0.80
CA GLY A 63 -9.60 -30.47 -0.19
C GLY A 63 -10.22 -30.92 1.14
N ASP A 64 -9.55 -31.87 1.79
CA ASP A 64 -9.95 -32.41 3.09
C ASP A 64 -9.45 -31.49 4.23
N ALA A 65 -10.37 -30.94 5.02
CA ALA A 65 -10.07 -30.11 6.19
C ALA A 65 -9.41 -30.88 7.36
N GLY A 66 -9.46 -32.21 7.35
CA GLY A 66 -8.86 -33.09 8.35
C GLY A 66 -7.33 -33.25 8.23
N CYS A 67 -6.74 -32.78 7.14
CA CYS A 67 -5.30 -32.88 6.91
C CYS A 67 -4.51 -31.66 7.43
N THR A 68 -3.23 -31.88 7.72
CA THR A 68 -2.24 -30.84 8.01
C THR A 68 -1.52 -30.47 6.72
N VAL A 69 -1.54 -29.18 6.37
CA VAL A 69 -0.87 -28.64 5.19
C VAL A 69 0.24 -27.70 5.60
N LYS A 70 1.39 -27.80 4.94
CA LYS A 70 2.49 -26.85 5.06
C LYS A 70 2.69 -26.12 3.74
N VAL A 71 2.98 -24.83 3.83
CA VAL A 71 3.42 -24.02 2.69
C VAL A 71 4.59 -23.17 3.16
N ASP A 72 5.62 -23.09 2.33
CA ASP A 72 6.78 -22.25 2.62
C ASP A 72 6.54 -20.86 2.02
N TYR A 73 7.15 -19.82 2.59
CA TYR A 73 7.06 -18.45 2.09
C TYR A 73 8.41 -17.76 2.15
N ARG A 74 8.62 -16.79 1.26
CA ARG A 74 9.73 -15.84 1.36
C ARG A 74 9.37 -14.48 0.76
N THR A 75 10.02 -13.43 1.24
CA THR A 75 10.04 -12.11 0.61
C THR A 75 10.99 -12.08 -0.59
N GLU A 76 10.70 -11.23 -1.57
CA GLU A 76 11.52 -10.98 -2.75
C GLU A 76 11.42 -9.51 -3.14
N ASP A 77 12.57 -8.91 -3.46
CA ASP A 77 12.67 -7.49 -3.79
C ASP A 77 11.87 -7.14 -5.05
N GLY A 78 11.33 -5.92 -5.06
CA GLY A 78 10.75 -5.28 -6.23
C GLY A 78 11.54 -4.02 -6.56
N THR A 79 10.94 -2.86 -6.33
CA THR A 79 11.72 -1.61 -6.20
C THR A 79 12.22 -1.42 -4.77
N ALA A 80 11.41 -1.84 -3.79
CA ALA A 80 11.81 -1.96 -2.40
C ALA A 80 12.74 -3.16 -2.19
N ASN A 81 13.77 -2.98 -1.38
CA ASN A 81 14.88 -3.86 -1.08
C ASN A 81 14.88 -4.26 0.40
N ALA A 82 15.16 -5.54 0.65
CA ALA A 82 15.31 -6.03 2.00
C ALA A 82 16.50 -5.35 2.72
N GLY A 83 16.24 -4.82 3.92
CA GLY A 83 17.23 -4.19 4.79
C GLY A 83 17.34 -2.67 4.66
N SER A 84 16.77 -2.06 3.61
CA SER A 84 16.50 -0.61 3.56
C SER A 84 15.02 -0.33 3.82
N ASP A 85 14.11 -1.03 3.14
CA ASP A 85 12.70 -0.59 3.10
C ASP A 85 11.78 -1.60 3.83
N TYR A 86 12.22 -2.86 3.92
CA TYR A 86 11.52 -3.90 4.67
C TYR A 86 12.47 -4.97 5.23
N GLU A 87 12.03 -5.72 6.23
CA GLU A 87 12.81 -6.83 6.79
C GLU A 87 12.66 -8.11 5.97
N PHE A 88 13.78 -8.76 5.61
CA PHE A 88 13.75 -10.06 4.96
C PHE A 88 13.01 -11.09 5.83
N ALA A 89 12.01 -11.77 5.26
CA ALA A 89 11.22 -12.77 5.97
C ALA A 89 11.05 -14.05 5.13
N GLU A 90 11.34 -15.19 5.75
CA GLU A 90 11.06 -16.51 5.19
C GLU A 90 10.62 -17.49 6.28
N GLY A 91 9.87 -18.53 5.88
CA GLY A 91 9.44 -19.55 6.83
C GLY A 91 8.46 -20.55 6.26
N THR A 92 7.81 -21.30 7.16
CA THR A 92 6.79 -22.29 6.82
C THR A 92 5.53 -22.03 7.63
N LEU A 93 4.41 -21.83 6.95
CA LEU A 93 3.09 -21.85 7.55
C LEU A 93 2.61 -23.29 7.71
N VAL A 94 1.98 -23.59 8.85
CA VAL A 94 1.43 -24.91 9.16
C VAL A 94 -0.04 -24.78 9.46
N PHE A 95 -0.89 -25.17 8.52
CA PHE A 95 -2.33 -25.29 8.68
C PHE A 95 -2.66 -26.65 9.31
N LYS A 96 -3.00 -26.65 10.59
CA LYS A 96 -3.49 -27.85 11.29
C LYS A 96 -4.91 -28.20 10.81
N PRO A 97 -5.42 -29.39 11.16
CA PRO A 97 -6.78 -29.78 10.82
C PRO A 97 -7.79 -28.73 11.30
N GLY A 98 -8.68 -28.31 10.40
CA GLY A 98 -9.69 -27.26 10.64
C GLY A 98 -9.18 -25.81 10.64
N GLU A 99 -7.87 -25.57 10.51
CA GLU A 99 -7.33 -24.21 10.34
C GLU A 99 -7.37 -23.81 8.87
N ASN A 100 -8.02 -22.69 8.57
CA ASN A 100 -8.17 -22.17 7.21
C ASN A 100 -7.40 -20.86 6.96
N ILE A 101 -6.91 -20.20 8.01
CA ILE A 101 -6.28 -18.87 7.91
C ILE A 101 -4.98 -18.88 8.69
N LYS A 102 -3.93 -18.30 8.10
CA LYS A 102 -2.65 -17.96 8.74
C LYS A 102 -2.22 -16.57 8.34
N GLU A 103 -1.36 -15.98 9.16
CA GLU A 103 -0.76 -14.68 8.91
C GLU A 103 0.76 -14.80 8.76
N ILE A 104 1.32 -14.04 7.83
CA ILE A 104 2.75 -13.73 7.74
C ILE A 104 2.91 -12.29 8.23
N THR A 105 3.91 -12.02 9.06
CA THR A 105 4.25 -10.65 9.49
C THR A 105 5.59 -10.27 8.88
N VAL A 106 5.64 -9.11 8.22
CA VAL A 106 6.86 -8.54 7.63
C VAL A 106 7.09 -7.18 8.28
N GLY A 107 8.30 -6.93 8.78
CA GLY A 107 8.69 -5.62 9.29
C GLY A 107 8.85 -4.62 8.15
N ILE A 108 8.35 -3.41 8.34
CA ILE A 108 8.58 -2.27 7.43
C ILE A 108 9.57 -1.36 8.13
N ILE A 109 10.60 -0.94 7.40
CA ILE A 109 11.66 -0.09 7.92
C ILE A 109 11.24 1.35 7.62
N ASP A 110 11.40 2.22 8.61
CA ASP A 110 10.98 3.62 8.61
C ASP A 110 12.23 4.49 8.72
N ASP A 111 12.39 5.45 7.82
CA ASP A 111 13.45 6.45 7.92
C ASP A 111 12.97 7.92 7.81
N ASP A 112 13.84 8.81 7.33
CA ASP A 112 13.64 10.26 7.30
C ASP A 112 13.89 10.83 5.86
N ILE A 113 14.06 9.96 4.86
CA ILE A 113 14.45 10.27 3.49
C ILE A 113 13.23 10.09 2.59
N PHE A 114 12.82 11.17 1.91
CA PHE A 114 11.77 11.08 0.91
C PHE A 114 12.14 10.14 -0.26
N GLU A 115 11.28 9.15 -0.47
CA GLU A 115 11.30 8.17 -1.56
C GLU A 115 10.01 8.18 -2.40
N GLU A 116 10.04 7.58 -3.59
CA GLU A 116 8.80 7.33 -4.36
C GLU A 116 8.11 6.06 -3.85
N ASP A 117 6.81 5.88 -4.15
CA ASP A 117 6.09 4.64 -3.82
C ASP A 117 6.85 3.40 -4.31
N GLU A 118 7.21 2.52 -3.38
CA GLU A 118 7.96 1.31 -3.68
C GLU A 118 7.15 0.04 -3.46
N TYR A 119 7.61 -1.09 -3.99
CA TYR A 119 6.95 -2.38 -3.74
C TYR A 119 7.93 -3.53 -3.62
N PHE A 120 7.52 -4.56 -2.88
CA PHE A 120 8.17 -5.86 -2.80
C PHE A 120 7.13 -6.99 -2.90
N TYR A 121 7.60 -8.23 -3.00
CA TYR A 121 6.75 -9.41 -3.14
C TYR A 121 6.88 -10.36 -1.95
N VAL A 122 5.80 -11.07 -1.64
CA VAL A 122 5.82 -12.25 -0.77
C VAL A 122 5.32 -13.44 -1.58
N ARG A 123 6.12 -14.50 -1.70
CA ARG A 123 5.79 -15.68 -2.51
C ARG A 123 5.55 -16.89 -1.63
N LEU A 124 4.48 -17.62 -1.91
CA LEU A 124 4.22 -18.96 -1.39
C LEU A 124 4.86 -20.00 -2.32
N ASN A 125 5.44 -21.04 -1.73
CA ASN A 125 6.01 -22.17 -2.46
C ASN A 125 5.91 -23.48 -1.67
N ASN A 126 6.21 -24.59 -2.35
CA ASN A 126 6.29 -25.93 -1.73
C ASN A 126 5.06 -26.34 -0.87
N PRO A 127 3.81 -26.20 -1.38
CA PRO A 127 2.64 -26.67 -0.67
C PRO A 127 2.68 -28.21 -0.55
N ARG A 128 2.45 -28.73 0.65
CA ARG A 128 2.54 -30.17 0.93
C ARG A 128 1.64 -30.61 2.06
N ILE A 129 0.99 -31.76 1.88
CA ILE A 129 0.24 -32.44 2.94
C ILE A 129 1.24 -33.29 3.75
N VAL A 130 1.18 -33.18 5.07
CA VAL A 130 2.13 -33.89 5.97
C VAL A 130 1.47 -34.90 6.91
N GLY A 131 0.14 -35.02 6.89
CA GLY A 131 -0.60 -36.03 7.65
C GLY A 131 -2.05 -35.64 7.95
N TRP A 132 -2.78 -36.53 8.63
CA TRP A 132 -4.17 -36.33 9.07
C TRP A 132 -4.30 -36.37 10.59
N ALA A 133 -5.38 -35.77 11.11
CA ALA A 133 -5.70 -35.74 12.53
C ALA A 133 -5.84 -37.15 13.16
N ASP A 134 -6.29 -38.14 12.39
CA ASP A 134 -6.54 -39.52 12.82
C ASP A 134 -5.31 -40.44 12.66
N GLY A 135 -4.20 -39.93 12.15
CA GLY A 135 -2.99 -40.71 11.89
C GLY A 135 -3.07 -41.63 10.66
N HIS A 136 -4.07 -41.43 9.77
CA HIS A 136 -4.12 -42.18 8.52
C HIS A 136 -2.85 -41.92 7.69
N PRO A 137 -2.15 -42.97 7.22
CA PRO A 137 -1.12 -42.80 6.21
C PRO A 137 -1.76 -42.32 4.88
N ILE A 138 -0.98 -41.69 4.01
CA ILE A 138 -1.40 -41.36 2.63
C ILE A 138 -1.65 -42.70 1.89
N THR A 139 -2.82 -43.31 2.06
CA THR A 139 -3.21 -44.52 1.33
C THR A 139 -4.03 -44.13 0.12
N LEU A 140 -3.48 -44.33 -1.08
CA LEU A 140 -4.27 -44.37 -2.31
C LEU A 140 -5.21 -45.58 -2.21
N GLU A 141 -6.46 -45.36 -1.85
CA GLU A 141 -7.48 -46.34 -2.19
C GLU A 141 -7.56 -46.42 -3.71
N THR A 142 -7.50 -47.63 -4.27
CA THR A 142 -7.49 -47.86 -5.72
C THR A 142 -8.77 -47.32 -6.33
N GLY A 143 -8.71 -46.15 -6.96
CA GLY A 143 -9.82 -45.53 -7.69
C GLY A 143 -10.12 -44.06 -7.33
N THR A 144 -9.63 -43.56 -6.20
CA THR A 144 -9.76 -42.14 -5.81
C THR A 144 -8.43 -41.39 -5.99
N PRO A 145 -8.43 -40.17 -6.55
CA PRO A 145 -7.22 -39.37 -6.64
C PRO A 145 -6.66 -39.07 -5.24
N ALA A 146 -5.34 -39.15 -5.11
CA ALA A 146 -4.68 -38.88 -3.84
C ALA A 146 -4.86 -37.41 -3.45
N PRO A 147 -5.14 -37.11 -2.17
CA PRO A 147 -5.20 -35.74 -1.72
C PRO A 147 -3.86 -35.05 -1.96
N SER A 148 -3.92 -33.83 -2.52
CA SER A 148 -2.73 -33.05 -2.85
C SER A 148 -2.89 -31.61 -2.40
N ALA A 149 -1.77 -30.95 -2.13
CA ALA A 149 -1.74 -29.52 -1.86
C ALA A 149 -1.16 -28.79 -3.08
N ALA A 150 -1.78 -27.69 -3.46
CA ALA A 150 -1.38 -26.85 -4.58
C ALA A 150 -1.41 -25.38 -4.18
N LEU A 151 -0.69 -24.56 -4.94
CA LEU A 151 -0.81 -23.11 -4.85
C LEU A 151 -2.09 -22.66 -5.54
N GLY A 152 -2.79 -21.68 -4.97
CA GLY A 152 -3.85 -20.96 -5.68
C GLY A 152 -3.30 -19.95 -6.68
N GLU A 153 -4.20 -19.28 -7.40
CA GLU A 153 -3.81 -18.26 -8.37
C GLU A 153 -3.03 -17.12 -7.69
N ALA A 154 -3.50 -16.66 -6.53
CA ALA A 154 -2.89 -15.61 -5.72
C ALA A 154 -1.75 -16.12 -4.81
N HIS A 155 -0.78 -16.86 -5.36
CA HIS A 155 0.35 -17.38 -4.58
C HIS A 155 1.54 -16.41 -4.45
N THR A 156 1.44 -15.23 -5.07
CA THR A 156 2.35 -14.10 -4.86
C THR A 156 1.52 -12.91 -4.42
N ALA A 157 1.84 -12.32 -3.27
CA ALA A 157 1.32 -11.04 -2.85
C ALA A 157 2.29 -9.92 -3.24
N THR A 158 1.74 -8.78 -3.65
CA THR A 158 2.50 -7.54 -3.83
C THR A 158 2.18 -6.60 -2.68
N VAL A 159 3.22 -6.04 -2.08
CA VAL A 159 3.11 -5.04 -1.01
C VAL A 159 3.65 -3.72 -1.55
N THR A 160 2.86 -2.66 -1.50
CA THR A 160 3.30 -1.29 -1.79
C THR A 160 3.54 -0.54 -0.49
N ILE A 161 4.71 0.11 -0.38
CA ILE A 161 5.09 0.98 0.72
C ILE A 161 4.91 2.42 0.25
N TYR A 162 4.15 3.18 1.02
CA TYR A 162 3.95 4.61 0.83
C TYR A 162 4.86 5.39 1.78
N ASP A 163 5.73 6.19 1.20
CA ASP A 163 6.58 7.15 1.90
C ASP A 163 5.74 8.22 2.62
N ASP A 164 6.15 8.59 3.84
CA ASP A 164 5.57 9.70 4.59
C ASP A 164 6.55 10.84 4.90
N ASP A 165 7.70 10.87 4.23
CA ASP A 165 8.81 11.80 4.42
C ASP A 165 8.83 13.00 3.47
N HIS A 166 7.82 13.14 2.62
CA HIS A 166 7.71 14.32 1.77
C HIS A 166 7.62 15.61 2.62
N ALA A 167 8.44 16.62 2.30
CA ALA A 167 8.51 17.87 3.06
C ALA A 167 7.25 18.74 2.97
N GLY A 168 6.33 18.39 2.08
CA GLY A 168 5.03 19.03 1.89
C GLY A 168 4.98 20.00 0.70
N ILE A 169 3.78 20.16 0.16
CA ILE A 169 3.41 21.08 -0.91
C ILE A 169 2.59 22.21 -0.29
N PHE A 170 3.05 23.44 -0.47
CA PHE A 170 2.46 24.63 0.14
C PHE A 170 1.56 25.36 -0.84
N THR A 171 0.31 25.62 -0.44
CA THR A 171 -0.69 26.33 -1.25
C THR A 171 -1.57 27.20 -0.38
N PHE A 172 -2.23 28.20 -0.95
CA PHE A 172 -3.30 28.90 -0.24
C PHE A 172 -4.56 28.03 -0.15
N GLU A 173 -5.33 28.20 0.92
CA GLU A 173 -6.66 27.56 1.09
C GLU A 173 -7.65 28.02 -0.01
N SER A 174 -7.46 29.23 -0.54
CA SER A 174 -8.31 29.79 -1.60
C SER A 174 -7.50 30.72 -2.50
N GLU A 175 -7.75 30.66 -3.81
CA GLU A 175 -7.09 31.52 -4.80
C GLU A 175 -7.54 32.99 -4.68
N SER A 176 -8.76 33.23 -4.20
CA SER A 176 -9.27 34.57 -3.94
C SER A 176 -10.19 34.60 -2.73
N VAL A 177 -10.15 35.71 -2.00
CA VAL A 177 -11.02 35.99 -0.86
C VAL A 177 -11.59 37.39 -1.02
N ARG A 178 -12.88 37.55 -0.71
CA ARG A 178 -13.53 38.86 -0.65
C ARG A 178 -13.74 39.23 0.81
N VAL A 179 -13.24 40.39 1.21
CA VAL A 179 -13.38 40.93 2.57
C VAL A 179 -13.98 42.32 2.55
N SER A 180 -14.62 42.69 3.65
CA SER A 180 -15.01 44.08 3.90
C SER A 180 -13.81 44.86 4.44
N GLU A 181 -13.67 46.11 4.04
CA GLU A 181 -12.69 47.05 4.63
C GLU A 181 -12.81 47.17 6.16
N SER A 182 -13.98 46.85 6.72
CA SER A 182 -14.25 46.91 8.16
C SER A 182 -13.75 45.70 8.96
N ILE A 183 -13.15 44.68 8.32
CA ILE A 183 -12.69 43.46 9.00
C ILE A 183 -11.49 43.69 9.94
N GLY A 184 -10.73 44.76 9.71
CA GLY A 184 -9.46 45.00 10.38
C GLY A 184 -8.36 44.06 9.88
N ILE A 185 -8.29 42.85 10.42
CA ILE A 185 -7.22 41.88 10.09
C ILE A 185 -7.81 40.71 9.30
N MET A 186 -7.28 40.49 8.09
CA MET A 186 -7.57 39.29 7.30
C MET A 186 -6.50 38.23 7.56
N GLN A 187 -6.91 37.05 8.04
CA GLN A 187 -6.02 35.88 8.11
C GLN A 187 -6.03 35.15 6.77
N VAL A 188 -4.85 34.91 6.20
CA VAL A 188 -4.66 34.11 4.99
C VAL A 188 -4.00 32.80 5.37
N LYS A 189 -4.69 31.69 5.15
CA LYS A 189 -4.14 30.37 5.47
C LYS A 189 -3.27 29.84 4.32
N VAL A 190 -2.12 29.31 4.69
CA VAL A 190 -1.26 28.49 3.85
C VAL A 190 -1.40 27.06 4.35
N LEU A 191 -1.69 26.14 3.45
CA LEU A 191 -1.83 24.70 3.69
C LEU A 191 -0.56 24.00 3.22
N ARG A 192 -0.03 23.09 4.03
CA ARG A 192 1.01 22.13 3.66
C ARG A 192 0.35 20.76 3.47
N THR A 193 0.53 20.20 2.28
CA THR A 193 -0.16 18.97 1.83
C THR A 193 0.84 17.97 1.27
N SER A 194 0.43 16.71 1.10
CA SER A 194 1.31 15.67 0.52
C SER A 194 2.59 15.45 1.33
N GLY A 195 2.55 15.62 2.66
CA GLY A 195 3.68 15.40 3.57
C GLY A 195 3.90 16.56 4.54
N ALA A 196 4.45 16.26 5.71
CA ALA A 196 4.70 17.22 6.79
C ALA A 196 6.09 17.08 7.42
N ARG A 197 7.02 16.42 6.71
CA ARG A 197 8.33 16.08 7.26
C ARG A 197 9.28 17.26 7.32
N GLY A 198 9.95 17.41 8.45
CA GLY A 198 10.97 18.42 8.69
C GLY A 198 10.43 19.84 8.88
N LEU A 199 11.36 20.73 9.24
CA LEU A 199 11.13 22.16 9.40
C LEU A 199 11.19 22.86 8.02
N VAL A 200 10.11 23.55 7.63
CA VAL A 200 10.06 24.29 6.37
C VAL A 200 9.73 25.76 6.59
N ALA A 201 10.47 26.65 5.94
CA ALA A 201 10.22 28.09 5.97
C ALA A 201 9.69 28.58 4.61
N VAL A 202 8.47 29.12 4.58
CA VAL A 202 7.82 29.64 3.37
C VAL A 202 7.81 31.17 3.43
N PRO A 203 8.58 31.87 2.57
CA PRO A 203 8.57 33.33 2.53
C PRO A 203 7.27 33.85 1.91
N TYR A 204 6.77 34.98 2.43
CA TYR A 204 5.60 35.66 1.89
C TYR A 204 5.80 37.18 1.88
N HIS A 205 5.09 37.86 0.99
CA HIS A 205 4.96 39.31 0.97
C HIS A 205 3.66 39.72 0.28
N THR A 206 3.14 40.89 0.65
CA THR A 206 2.02 41.53 -0.05
C THR A 206 2.49 42.22 -1.33
N VAL A 207 1.63 42.28 -2.35
CA VAL A 207 1.92 42.94 -3.63
C VAL A 207 0.77 43.85 -4.01
N ASP A 208 1.12 45.05 -4.47
CA ASP A 208 0.20 46.04 -5.01
C ASP A 208 -0.54 45.58 -6.26
N ALA A 209 -1.80 45.99 -6.38
CA ALA A 209 -2.59 45.85 -7.61
C ALA A 209 -3.50 47.07 -7.79
N THR A 210 -4.83 46.86 -7.83
CA THR A 210 -5.81 47.94 -7.75
C THR A 210 -5.87 48.55 -6.35
N ALA A 211 -5.58 47.74 -5.32
CA ALA A 211 -5.33 48.20 -3.96
C ALA A 211 -3.83 48.48 -3.77
N ARG A 212 -3.49 49.51 -2.98
CA ARG A 212 -2.13 50.00 -2.73
C ARG A 212 -1.71 49.85 -1.27
N GLY A 213 -0.49 49.36 -1.07
CA GLY A 213 0.15 49.28 0.24
C GLY A 213 0.30 50.67 0.88
N GLY A 214 -0.03 50.77 2.16
CA GLY A 214 -0.03 52.03 2.92
C GLY A 214 -1.27 52.91 2.71
N GLU A 215 -2.12 52.61 1.72
CA GLU A 215 -3.41 53.29 1.49
C GLU A 215 -4.59 52.36 1.80
N ASP A 216 -4.65 51.20 1.13
CA ASP A 216 -5.77 50.26 1.22
C ASP A 216 -5.48 49.07 2.16
N PHE A 217 -4.21 48.72 2.33
CA PHE A 217 -3.76 47.66 3.24
C PHE A 217 -2.37 47.98 3.79
N GLU A 218 -2.02 47.42 4.94
CA GLU A 218 -0.66 47.51 5.47
C GLU A 218 0.25 46.48 4.78
N GLU A 219 1.40 46.90 4.28
CA GLU A 219 2.36 45.99 3.65
C GLU A 219 2.96 45.04 4.69
N VAL A 220 2.94 43.74 4.39
CA VAL A 220 3.52 42.72 5.27
C VAL A 220 4.42 41.80 4.46
N SER A 221 5.58 41.46 5.03
CA SER A 221 6.45 40.41 4.52
C SER A 221 7.06 39.62 5.67
N GLY A 222 7.45 38.38 5.40
CA GLY A 222 8.01 37.51 6.43
C GLY A 222 8.22 36.09 5.93
N LYS A 223 8.32 35.16 6.89
CA LYS A 223 8.35 33.72 6.64
C LYS A 223 7.38 33.03 7.59
N LEU A 224 6.65 32.05 7.07
CA LEU A 224 5.91 31.09 7.87
C LEU A 224 6.85 29.92 8.14
N GLU A 225 7.01 29.52 9.40
CA GLU A 225 7.81 28.36 9.79
C GLU A 225 6.87 27.23 10.17
N PHE A 226 6.88 26.16 9.38
CA PHE A 226 6.14 24.92 9.65
C PHE A 226 7.07 23.95 10.36
N GLN A 227 6.72 23.55 11.58
CA GLN A 227 7.42 22.52 12.32
C GLN A 227 7.21 21.13 11.68
N ASN A 228 7.96 20.13 12.15
CA ASN A 228 7.68 18.73 11.81
C ASN A 228 6.23 18.40 12.18
N ASP A 229 5.52 17.73 11.29
CA ASP A 229 4.10 17.35 11.41
C ASP A 229 3.08 18.50 11.42
N GLU A 230 3.52 19.75 11.23
CA GLU A 230 2.62 20.91 11.09
C GLU A 230 2.13 21.05 9.64
N THR A 231 0.80 21.18 9.46
CA THR A 231 0.10 21.22 8.16
C THR A 231 -0.64 22.52 7.88
#